data_AF-A0A2N1RFX9-F1
#
_entry.id   AF-A0A2N1RFX9-F1
#
_cell.length_a   1.000
_cell.length_b   1.000
_cell.length_c   1.000
_cell.angle_alpha   90.00
_cell.angle_beta   90.00
_cell.angle_gamma   90.00
#
_symmetry.space_group_name_H-M   'P 1'
#
loop_
_entity.id
_entity.type
_entity.pdbx_description
1 polymer ?
#
loop_
_entity_poly.entity_id
_entity_poly.type
_entity_poly.pdbx_seq_one_letter_code
_entity_poly.pdbx_strand_id
1 'polypeptide(L)'
;MKVGKHISLALTLIAISVSSITLSAESLFHDLSTGSLSTWNLGTTASSTYDVYSTNINSLATGTEYYSYPGFVGRLIYQGEGNTLTVLNGGPVASSSNGRFYFTAINRVTRWREFVIVLRVKGLTQSGGTVDYVGTNYVISAPGQSIPVVGAGDQTVAIGELGYNSTGGGPVVYNGSNGYQYKHRFKYLWIDVTLMRTEKVRDYKNSFYETYIEIIGTGVHAVITKAGERGSPSGTDPMSYVFSVERAEASAIPFSDLISRTSMATSYLAGYVNYMASDWRARVYFASNSTGTATDFRFSATVNGINRTFPYYVAFVPVQPSGTTRTISSTSITFPTTSSPVTVSSPINGTNTVYILRGELRIFVSAGMTMTSIPAETYSSAIYCFVTTY
;
A
#
# COMPACT_ATOMS: atom_id res chain seq x y z
N MET A 1 38.19 -43.35 -50.32
CA MET A 1 36.85 -43.97 -50.50
C MET A 1 36.00 -43.61 -49.29
N LYS A 2 34.86 -42.95 -49.53
CA LYS A 2 33.76 -42.54 -48.60
C LYS A 2 34.12 -41.51 -47.51
N VAL A 3 33.85 -40.21 -47.71
CA VAL A 3 32.55 -39.46 -47.60
C VAL A 3 32.10 -39.33 -46.14
N GLY A 4 32.01 -38.07 -45.67
CA GLY A 4 31.64 -37.71 -44.30
C GLY A 4 30.14 -37.64 -44.01
N LYS A 5 29.80 -37.09 -42.83
CA LYS A 5 28.53 -36.41 -42.55
C LYS A 5 28.63 -35.51 -41.32
N HIS A 6 27.91 -34.41 -41.42
CA HIS A 6 27.78 -33.26 -40.54
C HIS A 6 26.70 -33.45 -39.45
N ILE A 7 26.83 -32.65 -38.36
CA ILE A 7 25.78 -31.99 -37.53
C ILE A 7 24.88 -32.88 -36.64
N SER A 8 24.92 -32.65 -35.31
CA SER A 8 23.80 -32.01 -34.60
C SER A 8 24.15 -31.57 -33.16
N LEU A 9 23.77 -30.34 -32.89
CA LEU A 9 23.60 -29.65 -31.62
C LEU A 9 22.65 -30.44 -30.68
N ALA A 10 22.97 -30.51 -29.38
CA ALA A 10 22.03 -30.75 -28.28
C ALA A 10 22.70 -30.25 -26.98
N LEU A 11 22.76 -28.94 -26.74
CA LEU A 11 21.71 -28.22 -26.00
C LEU A 11 21.41 -28.89 -24.65
N THR A 12 22.36 -28.85 -23.70
CA THR A 12 22.05 -29.05 -22.29
C THR A 12 21.37 -27.79 -21.77
N LEU A 13 20.10 -27.63 -22.14
CA LEU A 13 19.18 -26.71 -21.50
C LEU A 13 18.89 -27.32 -20.12
N ILE A 14 19.60 -26.87 -19.08
CA ILE A 14 19.13 -27.10 -17.71
C ILE A 14 17.83 -26.32 -17.61
N ALA A 15 16.72 -27.06 -17.72
CA ALA A 15 15.41 -26.59 -17.36
C ALA A 15 15.48 -26.17 -15.88
N ILE A 16 15.71 -24.88 -15.65
CA ILE A 16 15.14 -24.21 -14.50
C ILE A 16 13.65 -24.38 -14.73
N SER A 17 13.08 -25.42 -14.12
CA SER A 17 11.66 -25.48 -13.84
C SER A 17 11.42 -24.24 -13.00
N VAL A 18 11.01 -23.17 -13.68
CA VAL A 18 10.34 -22.05 -13.05
C VAL A 18 9.14 -22.70 -12.40
N SER A 19 9.26 -23.03 -11.12
CA SER A 19 8.13 -23.03 -10.22
C SER A 19 7.54 -21.65 -10.42
N SER A 20 6.61 -21.53 -11.35
CA SER A 20 5.67 -20.44 -11.45
C SER A 20 4.81 -20.54 -10.21
N ILE A 21 5.42 -20.23 -9.06
CA ILE A 21 4.71 -19.71 -7.93
C ILE A 21 4.10 -18.46 -8.53
N THR A 22 2.80 -18.51 -8.79
CA THR A 22 2.02 -17.32 -9.03
C THR A 22 2.22 -16.49 -7.78
N LEU A 23 3.20 -15.59 -7.81
CA LEU A 23 3.43 -14.64 -6.76
C LEU A 23 2.22 -13.70 -6.87
N SER A 24 1.47 -13.58 -5.78
CA SER A 24 0.47 -12.51 -5.75
C SER A 24 1.22 -11.19 -5.78
N ALA A 25 0.76 -10.23 -6.56
CA ALA A 25 0.98 -8.83 -6.21
C ALA A 25 0.57 -8.64 -4.74
N GLU A 26 1.47 -8.13 -3.91
CA GLU A 26 1.11 -7.69 -2.57
C GLU A 26 0.26 -6.43 -2.74
N SER A 27 -0.97 -6.43 -2.21
CA SER A 27 -1.88 -5.30 -2.29
C SER A 27 -2.29 -4.86 -0.89
N LEU A 28 -2.40 -3.54 -0.71
CA LEU A 28 -2.85 -2.92 0.53
C LEU A 28 -3.64 -1.66 0.17
N PHE A 29 -4.94 -1.82 -0.02
CA PHE A 29 -5.83 -0.73 -0.39
C PHE A 29 -6.84 -0.44 0.71
N HIS A 30 -7.34 0.79 0.70
CA HIS A 30 -8.30 1.25 1.69
C HIS A 30 -9.74 1.01 1.26
N ASP A 31 -10.55 0.65 2.24
CA ASP A 31 -11.99 0.52 2.16
C ASP A 31 -12.61 1.35 3.29
N LEU A 32 -13.32 2.42 2.97
CA LEU A 32 -13.94 3.29 3.97
C LEU A 32 -14.88 2.51 4.89
N SER A 33 -15.66 1.56 4.37
CA SER A 33 -16.73 0.89 5.12
C SER A 33 -17.61 1.94 5.82
N THR A 34 -17.84 1.82 7.13
CA THR A 34 -18.54 2.82 7.96
C THR A 34 -17.60 3.89 8.54
N GLY A 35 -16.31 3.86 8.19
CA GLY A 35 -15.31 4.79 8.67
C GLY A 35 -15.41 6.15 7.99
N SER A 36 -14.69 7.13 8.54
CA SER A 36 -14.58 8.45 7.93
C SER A 36 -13.15 8.95 7.94
N LEU A 37 -12.72 9.45 6.79
CA LEU A 37 -11.50 10.25 6.66
C LEU A 37 -11.75 11.73 6.94
N SER A 38 -13.01 12.18 6.89
CA SER A 38 -13.37 13.58 7.12
C SER A 38 -12.98 14.07 8.51
N THR A 39 -13.06 15.38 8.65
CA THR A 39 -12.60 16.15 9.80
C THR A 39 -13.18 15.64 11.10
N TRP A 40 -12.28 15.18 11.98
CA TRP A 40 -12.64 14.66 13.28
C TRP A 40 -12.59 15.76 14.34
N ASN A 41 -13.70 16.00 15.02
CA ASN A 41 -13.70 16.89 16.17
C ASN A 41 -12.83 16.28 17.29
N LEU A 42 -11.62 16.82 17.51
CA LEU A 42 -10.75 16.40 18.62
C LEU A 42 -11.04 17.19 19.91
N GLY A 43 -12.09 18.02 19.86
CA GLY A 43 -12.53 18.91 20.91
C GLY A 43 -13.48 18.36 21.95
N THR A 44 -14.06 17.19 21.73
CA THR A 44 -14.93 16.57 22.72
C THR A 44 -14.11 16.30 23.99
N THR A 45 -14.48 16.96 25.08
CA THR A 45 -13.96 16.71 26.42
C THR A 45 -14.06 15.21 26.71
N ALA A 46 -13.08 14.68 27.46
CA ALA A 46 -12.92 13.28 27.80
C ALA A 46 -14.07 12.68 28.66
N SER A 47 -15.33 12.86 28.25
CA SER A 47 -16.47 12.10 28.76
C SER A 47 -16.47 10.71 28.12
N SER A 48 -15.51 9.93 28.64
CA SER A 48 -15.59 8.53 29.05
C SER A 48 -15.89 7.38 28.09
N THR A 49 -16.10 7.59 26.78
CA THR A 49 -16.24 6.44 25.86
C THR A 49 -15.20 6.39 24.74
N TYR A 50 -14.76 7.53 24.21
CA TYR A 50 -13.96 7.57 22.96
C TYR A 50 -12.51 8.04 23.13
N ASP A 51 -12.09 8.33 24.37
CA ASP A 51 -10.72 8.67 24.72
C ASP A 51 -10.13 7.55 25.59
N VAL A 52 -8.83 7.34 25.47
CA VAL A 52 -8.08 6.41 26.34
C VAL A 52 -7.12 7.20 27.23
N TYR A 53 -6.98 6.78 28.49
CA TYR A 53 -5.91 7.32 29.32
C TYR A 53 -4.56 6.80 28.83
N SER A 54 -3.55 7.67 28.73
CA SER A 54 -2.23 7.34 28.24
C SER A 54 -1.51 6.31 29.13
N THR A 55 -1.86 6.24 30.41
CA THR A 55 -1.41 5.22 31.36
C THR A 55 -2.11 3.87 31.19
N ASN A 56 -3.20 3.82 30.42
CA ASN A 56 -4.03 2.63 30.22
C ASN A 56 -4.23 2.28 28.73
N ILE A 57 -3.31 2.69 27.86
CA ILE A 57 -3.37 2.38 26.41
C ILE A 57 -3.52 0.87 26.17
N ASN A 58 -2.90 0.04 27.02
CA ASN A 58 -2.96 -1.41 26.92
C ASN A 58 -4.36 -1.99 27.18
N SER A 59 -5.31 -1.25 27.78
CA SER A 59 -6.69 -1.72 27.91
C SER A 59 -7.43 -1.83 26.58
N LEU A 60 -6.86 -1.29 25.49
CA LEU A 60 -7.40 -1.41 24.14
C LEU A 60 -7.02 -2.74 23.48
N ALA A 61 -6.02 -3.48 24.01
CA ALA A 61 -5.58 -4.78 23.52
C ALA A 61 -6.51 -5.92 24.00
N THR A 62 -7.79 -5.81 23.66
CA THR A 62 -8.85 -6.72 24.10
C THR A 62 -9.65 -7.25 22.92
N GLY A 63 -10.65 -8.10 23.18
CA GLY A 63 -11.59 -8.57 22.18
C GLY A 63 -12.64 -7.53 21.75
N THR A 64 -12.69 -6.36 22.39
CA THR A 64 -13.64 -5.30 22.04
C THR A 64 -13.33 -4.70 20.67
N GLU A 65 -14.37 -4.52 19.86
CA GLU A 65 -14.24 -3.91 18.53
C GLU A 65 -14.53 -2.41 18.59
N TYR A 66 -13.73 -1.63 17.85
CA TYR A 66 -13.76 -0.15 17.90
C TYR A 66 -14.17 0.48 16.56
N TYR A 67 -14.78 -0.27 15.63
CA TYR A 67 -15.18 0.26 14.31
C TYR A 67 -16.37 1.23 14.38
N SER A 68 -17.12 1.25 15.50
CA SER A 68 -18.23 2.19 15.73
C SER A 68 -17.77 3.52 16.35
N TYR A 69 -16.47 3.66 16.63
CA TYR A 69 -15.93 4.83 17.30
C TYR A 69 -15.67 5.96 16.29
N PRO A 70 -15.80 7.24 16.67
CA PRO A 70 -15.61 8.37 15.76
C PRO A 70 -14.23 8.43 15.08
N GLY A 71 -13.22 7.79 15.67
CA GLY A 71 -11.88 7.70 15.10
C GLY A 71 -11.68 6.53 14.13
N PHE A 72 -12.71 5.74 13.83
CA PHE A 72 -12.63 4.67 12.84
C PHE A 72 -12.43 5.27 11.44
N VAL A 73 -11.28 4.99 10.83
CA VAL A 73 -10.91 5.53 9.52
C VAL A 73 -11.25 4.59 8.38
N GLY A 74 -11.75 3.39 8.70
CA GLY A 74 -12.08 2.34 7.74
C GLY A 74 -11.16 1.14 7.86
N ARG A 75 -11.04 0.40 6.77
CA ARG A 75 -10.32 -0.86 6.68
C ARG A 75 -9.16 -0.76 5.71
N LEU A 76 -8.07 -1.44 6.02
CA LEU A 76 -7.07 -1.79 5.03
C LEU A 76 -7.30 -3.22 4.60
N ILE A 77 -7.40 -3.45 3.30
CA ILE A 77 -7.58 -4.76 2.71
C ILE A 77 -6.23 -5.25 2.19
N TYR A 78 -5.80 -6.41 2.65
CA TYR A 78 -4.50 -7.00 2.31
C TYR A 78 -4.66 -8.29 1.51
N GLN A 79 -3.85 -8.42 0.47
CA GLN A 79 -3.54 -9.68 -0.22
C GLN A 79 -2.04 -9.75 -0.47
N GLY A 80 -1.49 -10.96 -0.49
CA GLY A 80 -0.05 -11.20 -0.59
C GLY A 80 0.39 -12.32 0.34
N GLU A 81 1.69 -12.55 0.39
CA GLU A 81 2.32 -13.50 1.31
C GLU A 81 2.22 -13.00 2.77
N GLY A 82 2.67 -13.83 3.73
CA GLY A 82 2.80 -13.36 5.11
C GLY A 82 3.75 -12.16 5.19
N ASN A 83 3.36 -11.12 5.93
CA ASN A 83 4.07 -9.84 5.95
C ASN A 83 4.06 -9.23 7.36
N THR A 84 4.92 -8.23 7.58
CA THR A 84 4.96 -7.43 8.80
C THR A 84 4.71 -5.98 8.42
N LEU A 85 3.55 -5.47 8.83
CA LEU A 85 3.16 -4.09 8.54
C LEU A 85 3.66 -3.18 9.66
N THR A 86 4.53 -2.24 9.32
CA THR A 86 5.10 -1.27 10.25
C THR A 86 4.40 0.06 10.08
N VAL A 87 4.01 0.68 11.20
CA VAL A 87 3.28 1.94 11.21
C VAL A 87 4.24 3.08 11.56
N LEU A 88 4.32 4.11 10.73
CA LEU A 88 5.21 5.26 10.88
C LEU A 88 4.40 6.57 10.93
N ASN A 89 5.05 7.62 11.40
CA ASN A 89 4.53 8.98 11.28
C ASN A 89 5.11 9.60 10.00
N GLY A 90 4.29 9.76 8.97
CA GLY A 90 4.63 10.51 7.75
C GLY A 90 4.31 12.00 7.86
N GLY A 91 3.63 12.40 8.93
CA GLY A 91 3.13 13.76 9.12
C GLY A 91 4.09 14.69 9.86
N PRO A 92 3.64 15.93 10.15
CA PRO A 92 4.44 16.88 10.89
C PRO A 92 4.86 16.33 12.26
N VAL A 93 6.08 16.64 12.68
CA VAL A 93 6.60 16.20 13.97
C VAL A 93 6.21 17.22 15.03
N ALA A 94 5.36 16.80 15.98
CA ALA A 94 4.99 17.61 17.13
C ALA A 94 6.23 18.04 17.95
N SER A 95 6.28 19.30 18.35
CA SER A 95 7.33 19.81 19.23
C SER A 95 7.19 19.27 20.66
N SER A 96 8.34 18.97 21.29
CA SER A 96 8.39 18.29 22.59
C SER A 96 7.59 16.97 22.60
N SER A 97 7.55 16.28 21.45
CA SER A 97 6.95 14.96 21.33
C SER A 97 7.79 13.91 22.05
N ASN A 98 7.12 12.92 22.63
CA ASN A 98 7.75 11.76 23.25
C ASN A 98 7.73 10.55 22.30
N GLY A 99 7.90 10.78 20.99
CA GLY A 99 7.86 9.72 19.98
C GLY A 99 6.50 9.01 19.88
N ARG A 100 5.39 9.74 20.06
CA ARG A 100 4.02 9.23 19.88
C ARG A 100 3.41 9.76 18.59
N PHE A 101 2.17 9.37 18.30
CA PHE A 101 1.40 9.95 17.21
C PHE A 101 0.61 11.18 17.68
N TYR A 102 0.52 12.18 16.81
CA TYR A 102 -0.10 13.44 17.13
C TYR A 102 -0.90 13.96 15.95
N PHE A 103 -2.09 14.47 16.24
CA PHE A 103 -2.70 15.49 15.40
C PHE A 103 -1.97 16.80 15.70
N THR A 104 -1.30 17.39 14.71
CA THR A 104 -0.59 18.67 14.83
C THR A 104 -1.36 19.77 14.14
N ALA A 105 -1.44 20.95 14.75
CA ALA A 105 -2.11 22.08 14.12
C ALA A 105 -1.36 22.50 12.86
N ILE A 106 -2.11 22.84 11.81
CA ILE A 106 -1.53 23.33 10.55
C ILE A 106 -0.63 24.52 10.84
N ASN A 107 0.59 24.49 10.27
CA ASN A 107 1.64 25.51 10.42
C ASN A 107 2.11 25.74 11.88
N ARG A 108 1.70 24.91 12.85
CA ARG A 108 2.01 25.08 14.28
C ARG A 108 2.20 23.76 15.01
N VAL A 109 3.38 23.16 14.85
CA VAL A 109 3.78 21.91 15.54
C VAL A 109 3.85 22.00 17.08
N THR A 110 3.68 23.20 17.65
CA THR A 110 3.56 23.42 19.11
C THR A 110 2.17 23.16 19.66
N ARG A 111 1.17 22.98 18.79
CA ARG A 111 -0.21 22.68 19.18
C ARG A 111 -0.57 21.30 18.70
N TRP A 112 -0.91 20.41 19.62
CA TRP A 112 -1.18 19.03 19.26
C TRP A 112 -2.10 18.29 20.23
N ARG A 113 -2.70 17.21 19.73
CA ARG A 113 -3.45 16.18 20.48
C ARG A 113 -2.83 14.82 20.18
N GLU A 114 -2.42 14.10 21.22
CA GLU A 114 -1.83 12.76 21.09
C GLU A 114 -2.92 11.71 20.82
N PHE A 115 -2.61 10.70 20.01
CA PHE A 115 -3.47 9.54 19.78
C PHE A 115 -2.66 8.24 19.68
N VAL A 116 -3.38 7.12 19.74
CA VAL A 116 -2.87 5.77 19.46
C VAL A 116 -3.72 5.12 18.36
N ILE A 117 -3.18 4.12 17.69
CA ILE A 117 -3.88 3.40 16.62
C ILE A 117 -4.24 2.01 17.12
N VAL A 118 -5.50 1.64 16.99
CA VAL A 118 -6.01 0.31 17.31
C VAL A 118 -6.30 -0.42 15.99
N LEU A 119 -5.69 -1.58 15.82
CA LEU A 119 -5.78 -2.41 14.62
C LEU A 119 -6.42 -3.75 14.98
N ARG A 120 -7.49 -4.14 14.29
CA ARG A 120 -8.09 -5.48 14.43
C ARG A 120 -8.03 -6.22 13.11
N VAL A 121 -7.33 -7.35 13.08
CA VAL A 121 -7.12 -8.13 11.85
C VAL A 121 -8.14 -9.28 11.78
N LYS A 122 -8.84 -9.36 10.64
CA LYS A 122 -9.80 -10.42 10.33
C LYS A 122 -9.54 -10.96 8.92
N GLY A 123 -10.14 -12.10 8.59
CA GLY A 123 -10.01 -12.74 7.29
C GLY A 123 -11.35 -13.02 6.63
N LEU A 124 -11.41 -12.87 5.31
CA LEU A 124 -12.48 -13.39 4.47
C LEU A 124 -12.04 -14.72 3.85
N THR A 125 -12.77 -15.81 4.07
CA THR A 125 -12.49 -17.10 3.42
C THR A 125 -12.78 -17.03 1.92
N GLN A 126 -12.34 -18.03 1.18
CA GLN A 126 -12.56 -18.12 -0.27
C GLN A 126 -14.06 -18.18 -0.63
N SER A 127 -14.86 -18.78 0.26
CA SER A 127 -16.32 -18.84 0.16
C SER A 127 -17.04 -17.57 0.66
N GLY A 128 -16.32 -16.54 1.11
CA GLY A 128 -16.90 -15.29 1.60
C GLY A 128 -17.28 -15.27 3.09
N GLY A 129 -16.83 -16.24 3.89
CA GLY A 129 -17.06 -16.26 5.34
C GLY A 129 -16.10 -15.35 6.08
N THR A 130 -16.60 -14.57 7.05
CA THR A 130 -15.78 -13.72 7.92
C THR A 130 -15.23 -14.51 9.10
N VAL A 131 -13.94 -14.38 9.38
CA VAL A 131 -13.28 -15.02 10.53
C VAL A 131 -12.42 -14.00 11.28
N ASP A 132 -12.74 -13.78 12.55
CA ASP A 132 -11.88 -13.07 13.49
C ASP A 132 -10.88 -14.05 14.11
N TYR A 133 -9.78 -14.28 13.39
CA TYR A 133 -8.82 -15.33 13.74
C TYR A 133 -7.79 -14.88 14.80
N VAL A 134 -7.64 -13.56 15.01
CA VAL A 134 -6.77 -13.01 16.06
C VAL A 134 -7.54 -12.82 17.35
N GLY A 135 -8.82 -12.43 17.27
CA GLY A 135 -9.72 -12.27 18.41
C GLY A 135 -9.43 -11.07 19.31
N THR A 136 -8.33 -10.36 19.10
CA THR A 136 -7.89 -9.21 19.90
C THR A 136 -7.30 -8.10 19.04
N ASN A 137 -7.17 -6.90 19.60
CA ASN A 137 -6.59 -5.77 18.90
C ASN A 137 -5.08 -5.65 19.13
N TYR A 138 -4.37 -5.19 18.10
CA TYR A 138 -3.04 -4.62 18.23
C TYR A 138 -3.13 -3.13 18.52
N VAL A 139 -2.31 -2.65 19.45
CA VAL A 139 -2.27 -1.24 19.84
C VAL A 139 -0.92 -0.64 19.46
N ILE A 140 -0.93 0.23 18.46
CA ILE A 140 0.24 0.95 17.97
C ILE A 140 0.25 2.31 18.64
N SER A 141 1.07 2.39 19.66
CA SER A 141 1.20 3.54 20.54
C SER A 141 2.33 4.49 20.12
N ALA A 142 3.26 4.05 19.27
CA ALA A 142 4.38 4.84 18.78
C ALA A 142 4.75 4.46 17.33
N PRO A 143 5.31 5.40 16.54
CA PRO A 143 5.88 5.08 15.23
C PRO A 143 6.98 4.01 15.33
N GLY A 144 7.06 3.15 14.32
CA GLY A 144 8.00 2.03 14.22
C GLY A 144 7.49 0.73 14.82
N GLN A 145 6.33 0.71 15.48
CA GLN A 145 5.69 -0.53 15.91
C GLN A 145 5.02 -1.24 14.71
N SER A 146 4.95 -2.56 14.78
CA SER A 146 4.50 -3.40 13.66
C SER A 146 3.48 -4.44 14.09
N ILE A 147 2.69 -4.93 13.13
CA ILE A 147 1.78 -6.06 13.29
C ILE A 147 2.07 -7.15 12.26
N PRO A 148 1.99 -8.43 12.64
CA PRO A 148 2.09 -9.53 11.68
C PRO A 148 0.75 -9.72 10.96
N VAL A 149 0.83 -10.05 9.67
CA VAL A 149 -0.31 -10.51 8.87
C VAL A 149 0.03 -11.83 8.18
N VAL A 150 -0.93 -12.75 8.15
CA VAL A 150 -0.78 -14.01 7.40
C VAL A 150 -0.99 -13.77 5.90
N GLY A 151 -0.58 -14.73 5.07
CA GLY A 151 -0.84 -14.64 3.64
C GLY A 151 -2.33 -14.74 3.30
N ALA A 152 -2.76 -14.01 2.27
CA ALA A 152 -4.11 -14.02 1.74
C ALA A 152 -4.11 -13.83 0.22
N GLY A 153 -5.03 -14.51 -0.45
CA GLY A 153 -5.17 -14.46 -1.90
C GLY A 153 -5.95 -15.66 -2.41
N ASP A 154 -6.29 -15.66 -3.70
CA ASP A 154 -7.05 -16.71 -4.36
C ASP A 154 -6.17 -17.68 -5.16
N GLN A 155 -4.85 -17.60 -5.02
CA GLN A 155 -3.91 -18.52 -5.66
C GLN A 155 -4.17 -19.95 -5.24
N THR A 156 -3.97 -20.86 -6.20
CA THR A 156 -4.07 -22.30 -5.97
C THR A 156 -2.71 -22.96 -5.85
N VAL A 157 -2.69 -24.13 -5.21
CA VAL A 157 -1.50 -24.98 -5.07
C VAL A 157 -1.56 -26.14 -6.07
N ALA A 158 -0.41 -26.70 -6.42
CA ALA A 158 -0.34 -27.86 -7.29
C ALA A 158 -0.80 -29.15 -6.56
N ILE A 159 -1.12 -30.18 -7.33
CA ILE A 159 -1.41 -31.52 -6.75
C ILE A 159 -0.15 -32.00 -6.01
N GLY A 160 -0.33 -32.47 -4.78
CA GLY A 160 0.74 -32.91 -3.89
C GLY A 160 1.25 -31.83 -2.92
N GLU A 161 0.81 -30.58 -3.06
CA GLU A 161 1.15 -29.49 -2.14
C GLU A 161 0.11 -29.31 -1.04
N LEU A 162 0.51 -28.70 0.08
CA LEU A 162 -0.41 -28.34 1.17
C LEU A 162 -1.26 -27.14 0.76
N GLY A 163 -2.58 -27.26 0.92
CA GLY A 163 -3.50 -26.15 0.69
C GLY A 163 -4.67 -26.14 1.67
N TYR A 164 -5.50 -25.12 1.51
CA TYR A 164 -6.70 -24.84 2.29
C TYR A 164 -7.94 -25.08 1.43
N ASN A 165 -9.04 -25.46 2.08
CA ASN A 165 -10.35 -25.52 1.43
C ASN A 165 -11.02 -24.15 1.37
N SER A 166 -12.18 -24.08 0.71
CA SER A 166 -12.88 -22.80 0.49
C SER A 166 -13.37 -22.10 1.77
N THR A 167 -13.57 -22.85 2.86
CA THR A 167 -13.99 -22.32 4.16
C THR A 167 -12.80 -22.03 5.09
N GLY A 168 -11.57 -22.18 4.60
CA GLY A 168 -10.34 -21.92 5.36
C GLY A 168 -9.93 -23.05 6.31
N GLY A 169 -10.45 -24.27 6.12
CA GLY A 169 -9.95 -25.48 6.77
C GLY A 169 -8.68 -26.01 6.11
N GLY A 170 -7.78 -26.59 6.91
CA GLY A 170 -6.47 -27.07 6.47
C GLY A 170 -5.33 -26.58 7.39
N PRO A 171 -4.06 -26.72 6.97
CA PRO A 171 -3.61 -27.21 5.66
C PRO A 171 -3.75 -28.75 5.48
N VAL A 172 -4.06 -29.20 4.26
CA VAL A 172 -4.11 -30.63 3.84
C VAL A 172 -3.50 -30.77 2.45
N VAL A 173 -2.87 -31.91 2.14
CA VAL A 173 -2.30 -32.19 0.81
C VAL A 173 -3.42 -32.22 -0.25
N TYR A 174 -3.33 -31.36 -1.26
CA TYR A 174 -4.27 -31.31 -2.38
C TYR A 174 -4.06 -32.50 -3.31
N ASN A 175 -5.11 -33.30 -3.54
CA ASN A 175 -5.05 -34.50 -4.39
C ASN A 175 -5.73 -34.32 -5.75
N GLY A 176 -6.05 -33.07 -6.14
CA GLY A 176 -6.80 -32.77 -7.37
C GLY A 176 -8.32 -32.70 -7.18
N SER A 177 -8.88 -33.26 -6.10
CA SER A 177 -10.34 -33.40 -5.94
C SER A 177 -10.90 -33.14 -4.53
N ASN A 178 -10.05 -33.13 -3.49
CA ASN A 178 -10.48 -32.96 -2.10
C ASN A 178 -10.84 -31.52 -1.69
N GLY A 179 -10.73 -30.57 -2.62
CA GLY A 179 -11.12 -29.16 -2.41
C GLY A 179 -10.10 -28.29 -1.67
N TYR A 180 -8.96 -28.83 -1.23
CA TYR A 180 -7.90 -28.09 -0.52
C TYR A 180 -6.93 -27.38 -1.47
N GLN A 181 -7.47 -26.75 -2.51
CA GLN A 181 -6.69 -26.22 -3.62
C GLN A 181 -6.09 -24.83 -3.37
N TYR A 182 -6.44 -24.12 -2.29
CA TYR A 182 -6.03 -22.72 -2.10
C TYR A 182 -4.72 -22.62 -1.32
N LYS A 183 -3.80 -21.76 -1.78
CA LYS A 183 -2.53 -21.51 -1.12
C LYS A 183 -2.70 -20.85 0.25
N HIS A 184 -3.66 -19.94 0.35
CA HIS A 184 -3.93 -19.17 1.56
C HIS A 184 -5.29 -19.52 2.15
N ARG A 185 -5.34 -19.48 3.49
CA ARG A 185 -6.58 -19.69 4.26
C ARG A 185 -7.66 -18.67 3.91
N PHE A 186 -7.24 -17.43 3.64
CA PHE A 186 -8.12 -16.29 3.38
C PHE A 186 -7.92 -15.76 1.97
N LYS A 187 -8.99 -15.27 1.36
CA LYS A 187 -8.96 -14.53 0.10
C LYS A 187 -8.48 -13.10 0.30
N TYR A 188 -8.93 -12.49 1.38
CA TYR A 188 -8.54 -11.15 1.84
C TYR A 188 -8.31 -11.19 3.34
N LEU A 189 -7.31 -10.47 3.80
CA LEU A 189 -7.34 -9.95 5.16
C LEU A 189 -7.95 -8.56 5.14
N TRP A 190 -8.64 -8.18 6.21
CA TRP A 190 -8.89 -6.78 6.46
C TRP A 190 -8.48 -6.39 7.87
N ILE A 191 -8.06 -5.14 7.99
CA ILE A 191 -7.55 -4.55 9.21
C ILE A 191 -8.44 -3.36 9.51
N ASP A 192 -9.32 -3.48 10.51
CA ASP A 192 -10.08 -2.34 10.99
C ASP A 192 -9.10 -1.36 11.66
N VAL A 193 -9.07 -0.10 11.22
CA VAL A 193 -8.16 0.94 11.72
C VAL A 193 -8.95 1.99 12.48
N THR A 194 -8.72 2.09 13.79
CA THR A 194 -9.34 3.11 14.63
C THR A 194 -8.29 3.97 15.32
N LEU A 195 -8.40 5.28 15.18
CA LEU A 195 -7.59 6.22 15.96
C LEU A 195 -8.29 6.48 17.29
N MET A 196 -7.55 6.36 18.39
CA MET A 196 -8.03 6.62 19.75
C MET A 196 -7.25 7.78 20.33
N ARG A 197 -7.93 8.89 20.61
CA ARG A 197 -7.29 10.05 21.25
C ARG A 197 -6.86 9.66 22.66
N THR A 198 -5.75 10.23 23.09
CA THR A 198 -5.38 10.22 24.51
C THR A 198 -5.77 11.53 25.16
N GLU A 199 -5.81 11.59 26.48
CA GLU A 199 -5.99 12.82 27.25
C GLU A 199 -4.89 13.87 27.04
N LYS A 200 -3.71 13.49 26.52
CA LYS A 200 -2.55 14.38 26.37
C LYS A 200 -2.74 15.39 25.22
N VAL A 201 -2.53 16.65 25.57
CA VAL A 201 -2.63 17.81 24.67
C VAL A 201 -1.56 18.83 24.95
N ARG A 202 -1.27 19.66 23.96
CA ARG A 202 -0.51 20.89 24.12
C ARG A 202 -1.17 22.01 23.33
N ASP A 203 -1.48 23.13 24.00
CA ASP A 203 -2.01 24.37 23.40
C ASP A 203 -3.14 24.14 22.36
N TYR A 204 -3.94 23.11 22.61
CA TYR A 204 -4.92 22.55 21.69
C TYR A 204 -6.18 23.44 21.66
N LYS A 205 -6.22 24.41 20.74
CA LYS A 205 -7.28 25.45 20.63
C LYS A 205 -7.56 25.82 19.18
N ASN A 206 -8.81 26.20 18.87
CA ASN A 206 -9.32 26.84 17.63
C ASN A 206 -8.41 26.70 16.39
N SER A 207 -8.30 25.49 15.85
CA SER A 207 -7.42 25.22 14.71
C SER A 207 -7.80 23.93 14.00
N PHE A 208 -7.43 23.82 12.73
CA PHE A 208 -7.36 22.56 12.00
C PHE A 208 -6.05 21.85 12.34
N TYR A 209 -6.14 20.53 12.42
CA TYR A 209 -5.04 19.64 12.74
C TYR A 209 -4.95 18.56 11.67
N GLU A 210 -3.74 18.05 11.46
CA GLU A 210 -3.46 17.00 10.50
C GLU A 210 -2.59 15.91 11.13
N THR A 211 -2.71 14.70 10.59
CA THR A 211 -1.81 13.58 10.84
C THR A 211 -1.69 12.75 9.57
N TYR A 212 -0.48 12.26 9.27
CA TYR A 212 -0.25 11.30 8.19
C TYR A 212 0.32 10.03 8.79
N ILE A 213 -0.40 8.92 8.60
CA ILE A 213 -0.05 7.61 9.11
C ILE A 213 0.43 6.80 7.92
N GLU A 214 1.71 6.42 7.93
CA GLU A 214 2.27 5.55 6.91
C GLU A 214 2.25 4.11 7.41
N ILE A 215 1.88 3.19 6.54
CA ILE A 215 1.87 1.75 6.81
C ILE A 215 2.64 1.10 5.68
N ILE A 216 3.80 0.55 6.05
CA ILE A 216 4.73 -0.07 5.11
C ILE A 216 4.86 -1.55 5.42
N GLY A 217 4.97 -2.34 4.36
CA GLY A 217 5.34 -3.75 4.42
C GLY A 217 6.23 -4.09 3.23
N THR A 218 6.59 -5.36 3.11
CA THR A 218 7.18 -5.83 1.85
C THR A 218 6.20 -5.52 0.71
N GLY A 219 6.69 -4.83 -0.33
CA GLY A 219 5.94 -4.51 -1.55
C GLY A 219 4.73 -3.59 -1.41
N VAL A 220 4.34 -3.15 -0.20
CA VAL A 220 3.17 -2.30 0.01
C VAL A 220 3.50 -1.06 0.82
N HIS A 221 2.91 0.06 0.43
CA HIS A 221 2.96 1.31 1.16
C HIS A 221 1.60 2.01 1.06
N ALA A 222 0.98 2.30 2.20
CA ALA A 222 -0.23 3.11 2.28
C ALA A 222 -0.01 4.29 3.22
N VAL A 223 -0.51 5.46 2.82
CA VAL A 223 -0.52 6.69 3.60
C VAL A 223 -1.97 7.09 3.85
N ILE A 224 -2.36 7.15 5.12
CA ILE A 224 -3.67 7.64 5.56
C ILE A 224 -3.46 9.05 6.08
N THR A 225 -4.08 10.03 5.44
CA THR A 225 -4.15 11.40 5.94
C THR A 225 -5.53 11.63 6.57
N LYS A 226 -5.53 12.23 7.75
CA LYS A 226 -6.76 12.57 8.45
C LYS A 226 -6.71 13.97 9.04
N ALA A 227 -7.76 14.72 8.76
CA ALA A 227 -8.03 16.02 9.35
C ALA A 227 -8.69 15.90 10.72
N GLY A 228 -8.36 16.85 11.59
CA GLY A 228 -9.05 17.07 12.85
C GLY A 228 -9.32 18.54 13.09
N GLU A 229 -10.30 18.85 13.91
CA GLU A 229 -10.64 20.22 14.28
C GLU A 229 -10.82 20.40 15.78
N ARG A 230 -10.49 21.59 16.27
CA ARG A 230 -10.89 22.06 17.61
C ARG A 230 -11.66 23.37 17.49
N GLY A 231 -12.82 23.44 18.15
CA GLY A 231 -13.57 24.69 18.29
C GLY A 231 -14.11 25.16 16.94
N SER A 232 -13.87 26.43 16.61
CA SER A 232 -14.29 27.03 15.34
C SER A 232 -13.05 27.54 14.59
N PRO A 233 -12.29 26.64 13.93
CA PRO A 233 -11.09 27.04 13.21
C PRO A 233 -11.44 27.93 12.01
N SER A 234 -10.56 28.90 11.73
CA SER A 234 -10.59 29.70 10.50
C SER A 234 -9.55 29.19 9.51
N GLY A 235 -9.87 29.19 8.22
CA GLY A 235 -8.95 28.81 7.15
C GLY A 235 -9.46 27.60 6.35
N THR A 236 -8.53 26.95 5.64
CA THR A 236 -8.83 25.78 4.82
C THR A 236 -8.61 24.50 5.61
N ASP A 237 -9.59 23.61 5.55
CA ASP A 237 -9.53 22.26 6.12
C ASP A 237 -8.43 21.43 5.40
N PRO A 238 -7.55 20.71 6.12
CA PRO A 238 -6.55 19.86 5.49
C PRO A 238 -7.21 18.74 4.69
N MET A 239 -6.54 18.36 3.58
CA MET A 239 -7.00 17.23 2.77
C MET A 239 -6.94 15.93 3.57
N SER A 240 -8.01 15.15 3.49
CA SER A 240 -8.07 13.80 4.06
C SER A 240 -8.29 12.77 2.95
N TYR A 241 -7.37 11.82 2.84
CA TYR A 241 -7.34 10.82 1.78
C TYR A 241 -6.51 9.60 2.21
N VAL A 242 -6.66 8.51 1.47
CA VAL A 242 -5.70 7.41 1.50
C VAL A 242 -5.03 7.30 0.15
N PHE A 243 -3.71 7.15 0.18
CA PHE A 243 -2.89 6.95 -1.00
C PHE A 243 -2.03 5.70 -0.80
N SER A 244 -2.10 4.73 -1.71
CA SER A 244 -1.25 3.55 -1.67
C SER A 244 -0.46 3.36 -2.96
N VAL A 245 0.74 2.81 -2.79
CA VAL A 245 1.60 2.31 -3.87
C VAL A 245 1.95 0.87 -3.52
N GLU A 246 1.72 0.00 -4.49
CA GLU A 246 1.83 -1.45 -4.33
C GLU A 246 2.74 -1.99 -5.44
N ARG A 247 3.67 -2.88 -5.12
CA ARG A 247 4.54 -3.53 -6.10
C ARG A 247 3.80 -4.73 -6.69
N ALA A 248 3.77 -4.80 -8.02
CA ALA A 248 2.96 -5.81 -8.70
C ALA A 248 3.57 -7.22 -8.67
N GLU A 249 4.90 -7.38 -8.69
CA GLU A 249 5.55 -8.70 -8.74
C GLU A 249 7.06 -8.54 -8.43
N ALA A 250 7.70 -9.65 -7.98
CA ALA A 250 9.10 -9.90 -7.56
C ALA A 250 9.95 -8.76 -6.91
N SER A 251 10.80 -9.13 -5.94
CA SER A 251 11.78 -8.22 -5.34
C SER A 251 12.86 -7.71 -6.31
N ALA A 252 13.00 -8.33 -7.48
CA ALA A 252 13.91 -7.93 -8.54
C ALA A 252 13.37 -8.35 -9.92
N ILE A 253 13.74 -7.59 -10.96
CA ILE A 253 13.41 -7.88 -12.36
C ILE A 253 14.69 -8.39 -13.02
N PRO A 254 14.72 -9.63 -13.57
CA PRO A 254 15.87 -10.09 -14.33
C PRO A 254 16.16 -9.14 -15.49
N PHE A 255 17.43 -8.77 -15.67
CA PHE A 255 17.78 -7.81 -16.72
C PHE A 255 17.42 -8.32 -18.13
N SER A 256 17.53 -9.64 -18.37
CA SER A 256 17.09 -10.29 -19.61
C SER A 256 15.62 -10.01 -19.92
N ASP A 257 14.79 -9.95 -18.89
CA ASP A 257 13.36 -9.70 -19.02
C ASP A 257 13.13 -8.22 -19.26
N LEU A 258 13.81 -7.35 -18.52
CA LEU A 258 13.71 -5.89 -18.63
C LEU A 258 14.08 -5.38 -20.03
N ILE A 259 15.17 -5.86 -20.62
CA ILE A 259 15.63 -5.38 -21.95
C ILE A 259 14.69 -5.75 -23.10
N SER A 260 13.81 -6.73 -22.90
CA SER A 260 12.75 -7.03 -23.86
C SER A 260 11.57 -6.05 -23.79
N ARG A 261 11.49 -5.26 -22.72
CA ARG A 261 10.43 -4.27 -22.44
C ARG A 261 10.86 -2.93 -23.02
N THR A 262 10.65 -2.75 -24.32
CA THR A 262 11.18 -1.58 -25.08
C THR A 262 10.13 -0.53 -25.43
N SER A 263 8.87 -0.78 -25.10
CA SER A 263 7.75 0.09 -25.44
C SER A 263 6.62 -0.05 -24.43
N MET A 264 5.60 0.80 -24.53
CA MET A 264 4.38 0.63 -23.73
C MET A 264 3.69 -0.71 -23.94
N ALA A 265 3.62 -1.20 -25.18
CA ALA A 265 2.97 -2.46 -25.52
C ALA A 265 3.66 -3.67 -24.90
N THR A 266 4.98 -3.58 -24.71
CA THR A 266 5.80 -4.62 -24.09
C THR A 266 6.26 -4.24 -22.69
N SER A 267 5.67 -3.22 -22.05
CA SER A 267 6.14 -2.70 -20.76
C SER A 267 5.99 -3.70 -19.61
N TYR A 268 6.82 -3.54 -18.60
CA TYR A 268 6.74 -4.29 -17.34
C TYR A 268 5.78 -3.59 -16.37
N LEU A 269 4.91 -4.35 -15.73
CA LEU A 269 4.06 -3.85 -14.64
C LEU A 269 4.87 -3.78 -13.35
N ALA A 270 5.25 -2.56 -12.95
CA ALA A 270 6.06 -2.34 -11.76
C ALA A 270 5.21 -2.25 -10.49
N GLY A 271 3.99 -1.73 -10.60
CA GLY A 271 3.14 -1.54 -9.44
C GLY A 271 1.77 -0.96 -9.75
N TYR A 272 1.02 -0.71 -8.69
CA TYR A 272 -0.28 -0.08 -8.69
C TYR A 272 -0.25 1.18 -7.83
N VAL A 273 -1.07 2.15 -8.21
CA VAL A 273 -1.28 3.39 -7.45
C VAL A 273 -2.77 3.52 -7.19
N ASN A 274 -3.13 3.75 -5.93
CA ASN A 274 -4.50 3.98 -5.52
C ASN A 274 -4.59 5.28 -4.70
N TYR A 275 -5.53 6.15 -5.05
CA TYR A 275 -5.96 7.28 -4.26
C TYR A 275 -7.44 7.12 -3.95
N MET A 276 -7.85 7.41 -2.73
CA MET A 276 -9.25 7.45 -2.32
C MET A 276 -9.49 8.61 -1.35
N ALA A 277 -10.58 9.36 -1.54
CA ALA A 277 -11.04 10.36 -0.58
C ALA A 277 -12.56 10.49 -0.61
N SER A 278 -13.17 10.86 0.52
CA SER A 278 -14.63 11.10 0.62
C SER A 278 -15.08 12.40 -0.05
N ASP A 279 -14.22 13.41 -0.02
CA ASP A 279 -14.58 14.82 -0.16
C ASP A 279 -13.54 15.62 -0.96
N TRP A 280 -12.34 15.06 -1.19
CA TRP A 280 -11.25 15.74 -1.89
C TRP A 280 -10.94 15.14 -3.26
N ARG A 281 -10.98 16.01 -4.27
CA ARG A 281 -10.38 15.75 -5.58
C ARG A 281 -8.89 16.04 -5.52
N ALA A 282 -8.11 15.25 -6.24
CA ALA A 282 -6.68 15.42 -6.33
C ALA A 282 -6.17 15.24 -7.75
N ARG A 283 -4.90 15.62 -7.93
CA ARG A 283 -4.06 15.23 -9.06
C ARG A 283 -2.90 14.42 -8.52
N VAL A 284 -2.54 13.36 -9.25
CA VAL A 284 -1.33 12.57 -8.99
C VAL A 284 -0.32 12.83 -10.09
N TYR A 285 0.94 12.99 -9.73
CA TYR A 285 2.04 13.01 -10.69
C TYR A 285 3.25 12.24 -10.16
N PHE A 286 4.22 11.99 -11.06
CA PHE A 286 5.38 11.18 -10.77
C PHE A 286 6.67 11.94 -11.03
N ALA A 287 7.70 11.67 -10.24
CA ALA A 287 9.02 12.25 -10.39
C ALA A 287 10.12 11.25 -10.04
N SER A 288 11.33 11.49 -10.52
CA SER A 288 12.53 10.69 -10.21
C SER A 288 13.27 11.16 -8.95
N ASN A 289 12.81 12.23 -8.31
CA ASN A 289 13.39 12.78 -7.08
C ASN A 289 12.34 13.09 -6.02
N SER A 290 12.78 13.11 -4.75
CA SER A 290 11.91 13.35 -3.59
C SER A 290 11.34 14.76 -3.52
N THR A 291 11.92 15.73 -4.24
CA THR A 291 11.38 17.10 -4.33
C THR A 291 10.27 17.24 -5.36
N GLY A 292 10.04 16.22 -6.20
CA GLY A 292 8.95 16.22 -7.17
C GLY A 292 9.18 17.13 -8.38
N THR A 293 10.44 17.35 -8.79
CA THR A 293 10.81 18.33 -9.82
C THR A 293 11.46 17.73 -11.06
N ALA A 294 11.88 16.46 -11.04
CA ALA A 294 12.60 15.82 -12.13
C ALA A 294 11.88 14.58 -12.68
N THR A 295 12.12 14.25 -13.95
CA THR A 295 11.59 13.04 -14.62
C THR A 295 12.70 12.23 -15.33
N ASP A 296 13.97 12.45 -14.98
CA ASP A 296 15.09 11.61 -15.44
C ASP A 296 15.15 10.35 -14.57
N PHE A 297 14.42 9.32 -14.97
CA PHE A 297 14.37 8.05 -14.28
C PHE A 297 15.56 7.17 -14.68
N ARG A 298 16.36 6.78 -13.68
CA ARG A 298 17.57 5.98 -13.91
C ARG A 298 17.68 4.86 -12.89
N PHE A 299 18.07 3.69 -13.37
CA PHE A 299 18.61 2.64 -12.54
C PHE A 299 20.05 3.00 -12.16
N SER A 300 20.45 2.71 -10.92
CA SER A 300 21.79 2.99 -10.41
C SER A 300 22.35 1.84 -9.57
N ALA A 301 23.66 1.64 -9.66
CA ALA A 301 24.42 0.70 -8.84
C ALA A 301 25.86 1.21 -8.66
N THR A 302 26.51 0.85 -7.56
CA THR A 302 27.94 1.09 -7.38
C THR A 302 28.71 -0.17 -7.79
N VAL A 303 29.43 -0.11 -8.91
CA VAL A 303 30.21 -1.23 -9.45
C VAL A 303 31.68 -0.86 -9.39
N ASN A 304 32.48 -1.62 -8.63
CA ASN A 304 33.90 -1.36 -8.42
C ASN A 304 34.18 0.08 -7.94
N GLY A 305 33.33 0.60 -7.04
CA GLY A 305 33.43 1.96 -6.51
C GLY A 305 32.98 3.09 -7.46
N ILE A 306 32.45 2.75 -8.65
CA ILE A 306 31.95 3.72 -9.64
C ILE A 306 30.43 3.62 -9.73
N ASN A 307 29.72 4.74 -9.60
CA ASN A 307 28.28 4.78 -9.84
C ASN A 307 27.99 4.58 -11.34
N ARG A 308 27.32 3.48 -11.66
CA ARG A 308 26.86 3.13 -13.01
C ARG A 308 25.37 3.36 -13.08
N THR A 309 24.91 3.99 -14.16
CA THR A 309 23.48 4.24 -14.36
C THR A 309 23.04 4.00 -15.79
N PHE A 310 21.77 3.66 -15.95
CA PHE A 310 21.12 3.61 -17.26
C PHE A 310 19.67 4.11 -17.17
N PRO A 311 19.15 4.78 -18.21
CA PRO A 311 17.82 5.35 -18.19
C PRO A 311 16.74 4.30 -18.40
N TYR A 312 15.55 4.60 -17.92
CA TYR A 312 14.32 3.88 -18.25
C TYR A 312 13.15 4.88 -18.29
N TYR A 313 12.01 4.42 -18.81
CA TYR A 313 10.79 5.20 -18.89
C TYR A 313 9.79 4.71 -17.87
N VAL A 314 9.09 5.64 -17.25
CA VAL A 314 7.92 5.39 -16.40
C VAL A 314 6.68 5.81 -17.17
N ALA A 315 5.62 5.02 -17.09
CA ALA A 315 4.31 5.38 -17.59
C ALA A 315 3.23 5.01 -16.60
N PHE A 316 2.12 5.72 -16.67
CA PHE A 316 0.94 5.44 -15.87
C PHE A 316 -0.26 5.13 -16.76
N VAL A 317 -0.94 4.03 -16.45
CA VAL A 317 -2.16 3.57 -17.12
C VAL A 317 -3.33 3.80 -16.14
N PRO A 318 -4.10 4.88 -16.28
CA PRO A 318 -5.24 5.13 -15.41
C PRO A 318 -6.37 4.14 -15.72
N VAL A 319 -6.73 3.33 -14.71
CA VAL A 319 -7.82 2.35 -14.77
C VAL A 319 -9.14 2.99 -14.37
N GLN A 320 -9.12 3.79 -13.29
CA GLN A 320 -10.29 4.49 -12.78
C GLN A 320 -9.90 5.88 -12.26
N PRO A 321 -10.43 7.00 -12.79
CA PRO A 321 -11.18 7.06 -14.04
C PRO A 321 -10.34 6.50 -15.20
N SER A 322 -10.98 5.78 -16.13
CA SER A 322 -10.28 5.31 -17.32
C SER A 322 -9.81 6.52 -18.13
N GLY A 323 -8.57 6.46 -18.61
CA GLY A 323 -7.96 7.59 -19.32
C GLY A 323 -6.83 7.16 -20.22
N THR A 324 -6.17 8.15 -20.82
CA THR A 324 -5.05 7.90 -21.72
C THR A 324 -3.82 7.48 -20.93
N THR A 325 -3.20 6.36 -21.32
CA THR A 325 -1.86 5.96 -20.88
C THR A 325 -0.84 7.01 -21.29
N ARG A 326 0.00 7.45 -20.35
CA ARG A 326 1.04 8.46 -20.63
C ARG A 326 2.39 8.06 -20.05
N THR A 327 3.42 8.16 -20.88
CA THR A 327 4.82 8.16 -20.42
C THR A 327 5.10 9.48 -19.68
N ILE A 328 5.77 9.40 -18.54
CA ILE A 328 6.09 10.52 -17.68
C ILE A 328 7.36 11.20 -18.16
N SER A 329 7.21 12.15 -19.09
CA SER A 329 8.32 12.96 -19.60
C SER A 329 8.47 14.31 -18.89
N SER A 330 7.47 14.75 -18.10
CA SER A 330 7.49 16.00 -17.34
C SER A 330 6.60 15.87 -16.09
N THR A 331 6.93 16.59 -15.02
CA THR A 331 6.11 16.67 -13.79
C THR A 331 4.79 17.42 -13.99
N SER A 332 4.62 18.12 -15.11
CA SER A 332 3.33 18.70 -15.53
C SER A 332 2.34 17.65 -16.05
N ILE A 333 2.77 16.39 -16.24
CA ILE A 333 1.88 15.28 -16.57
C ILE A 333 1.21 14.79 -15.29
N THR A 334 -0.02 15.25 -15.09
CA THR A 334 -0.84 14.90 -13.93
C THR A 334 -2.02 14.01 -14.31
N PHE A 335 -2.44 13.16 -13.38
CA PHE A 335 -3.59 12.27 -13.50
C PHE A 335 -4.64 12.67 -12.46
N PRO A 336 -5.79 13.21 -12.89
CA PRO A 336 -6.81 13.63 -11.96
C PRO A 336 -7.60 12.43 -11.43
N THR A 337 -8.07 12.54 -10.20
CA THR A 337 -9.12 11.66 -9.67
C THR A 337 -10.43 11.86 -10.44
N THR A 338 -11.44 11.02 -10.18
CA THR A 338 -12.79 11.22 -10.73
C THR A 338 -13.29 12.67 -10.55
N SER A 339 -14.08 13.14 -11.52
CA SER A 339 -14.63 14.51 -11.51
C SER A 339 -15.73 14.70 -10.47
N SER A 340 -16.46 13.61 -10.18
CA SER A 340 -17.46 13.50 -9.13
C SER A 340 -17.18 12.24 -8.30
N PRO A 341 -17.70 12.15 -7.07
CA PRO A 341 -17.63 10.92 -6.29
C PRO A 341 -18.31 9.77 -7.04
N VAL A 342 -17.71 8.58 -6.98
CA VAL A 342 -18.22 7.36 -7.59
C VAL A 342 -18.42 6.29 -6.53
N THR A 343 -19.43 5.45 -6.73
CA THR A 343 -19.70 4.31 -5.84
C THR A 343 -18.76 3.16 -6.18
N VAL A 344 -18.02 2.67 -5.17
CA VAL A 344 -17.15 1.50 -5.25
C VAL A 344 -17.61 0.43 -4.26
N SER A 345 -17.59 -0.83 -4.68
CA SER A 345 -17.92 -1.95 -3.80
C SER A 345 -16.76 -2.27 -2.87
N SER A 346 -17.08 -2.50 -1.59
CA SER A 346 -16.15 -3.12 -0.64
C SER A 346 -16.00 -4.62 -0.99
N PRO A 347 -14.77 -5.17 -0.97
CA PRO A 347 -14.56 -6.61 -1.07
C PRO A 347 -15.17 -7.40 0.10
N ILE A 348 -15.47 -6.73 1.21
CA ILE A 348 -15.97 -7.34 2.44
C ILE A 348 -17.48 -7.18 2.51
N ASN A 349 -17.98 -5.94 2.56
CA ASN A 349 -19.41 -5.65 2.58
C ASN A 349 -19.72 -4.16 2.34
N GLY A 350 -20.76 -3.90 1.54
CA GLY A 350 -21.27 -2.55 1.31
C GLY A 350 -20.59 -1.81 0.15
N THR A 351 -20.83 -0.51 0.09
CA THR A 351 -20.30 0.38 -0.95
C THR A 351 -19.86 1.70 -0.34
N ASN A 352 -18.89 2.35 -0.98
CA ASN A 352 -18.40 3.66 -0.59
C ASN A 352 -18.55 4.64 -1.75
N THR A 353 -18.90 5.89 -1.48
CA THR A 353 -18.95 6.96 -2.48
C THR A 353 -17.73 7.85 -2.31
N VAL A 354 -16.83 7.85 -3.30
CA VAL A 354 -15.48 8.45 -3.15
C VAL A 354 -14.97 9.08 -4.43
N TYR A 355 -14.08 10.07 -4.28
CA TYR A 355 -13.13 10.42 -5.32
C TYR A 355 -12.02 9.39 -5.38
N ILE A 356 -11.72 8.90 -6.58
CA ILE A 356 -10.77 7.80 -6.75
C ILE A 356 -9.83 8.04 -7.92
N LEU A 357 -8.58 7.59 -7.77
CA LEU A 357 -7.68 7.29 -8.85
C LEU A 357 -7.11 5.88 -8.62
N ARG A 358 -7.23 4.99 -9.59
CA ARG A 358 -6.56 3.70 -9.63
C ARG A 358 -5.82 3.58 -10.95
N GLY A 359 -4.61 3.04 -10.92
CA GLY A 359 -3.91 2.75 -12.15
C GLY A 359 -2.64 1.96 -11.96
N GLU A 360 -2.06 1.60 -13.09
CA GLU A 360 -0.87 0.77 -13.16
C GLU A 360 0.35 1.64 -13.46
N LEU A 361 1.41 1.41 -12.70
CA LEU A 361 2.73 1.95 -12.95
C LEU A 361 3.50 0.95 -13.82
N ARG A 362 3.86 1.39 -15.02
CA ARG A 362 4.54 0.58 -16.05
C ARG A 362 5.95 1.13 -16.26
N ILE A 363 6.93 0.25 -16.47
CA ILE A 363 8.31 0.63 -16.82
C ILE A 363 8.78 -0.07 -18.09
N PHE A 364 9.66 0.58 -18.83
CA PHE A 364 10.29 0.03 -20.04
C PHE A 364 11.60 0.77 -20.33
N VAL A 365 12.50 0.18 -21.12
CA VAL A 365 13.80 0.76 -21.49
C VAL A 365 13.83 1.16 -22.96
N SER A 366 14.87 1.88 -23.41
CA SER A 366 15.08 2.14 -24.83
C SER A 366 15.45 0.86 -25.59
N ALA A 367 15.03 0.76 -26.85
CA ALA A 367 15.47 -0.32 -27.73
C ALA A 367 17.01 -0.30 -27.92
N GLY A 368 17.60 -1.48 -28.07
CA GLY A 368 19.05 -1.63 -28.31
C GLY A 368 19.93 -1.66 -27.05
N MET A 369 19.34 -1.68 -25.84
CA MET A 369 20.08 -1.92 -24.61
C MET A 369 20.61 -3.36 -24.59
N THR A 370 21.93 -3.54 -24.42
CA THR A 370 22.57 -4.86 -24.40
C THR A 370 23.17 -5.18 -23.05
N MET A 371 23.17 -6.47 -22.69
CA MET A 371 23.85 -7.02 -21.50
C MET A 371 25.34 -6.65 -21.42
N THR A 372 25.98 -6.41 -22.55
CA THR A 372 27.42 -6.10 -22.62
C THR A 372 27.77 -4.67 -22.24
N SER A 373 26.79 -3.76 -22.24
CA SER A 373 27.02 -2.33 -21.93
C SER A 373 26.79 -1.97 -20.46
N ILE A 374 26.24 -2.92 -19.66
CA ILE A 374 25.88 -2.70 -18.27
C ILE A 374 26.54 -3.81 -17.43
N PRO A 375 27.49 -3.46 -16.54
CA PRO A 375 28.12 -4.45 -15.66
C PRO A 375 27.10 -5.25 -14.85
N ALA A 376 27.38 -6.52 -14.62
CA ALA A 376 26.52 -7.37 -13.80
C ALA A 376 26.53 -6.88 -12.35
N GLU A 377 25.38 -6.38 -11.88
CA GLU A 377 25.13 -5.94 -10.51
C GLU A 377 23.62 -5.81 -10.28
N THR A 378 23.19 -5.67 -9.03
CA THR A 378 21.82 -5.28 -8.68
C THR A 378 21.66 -3.77 -8.76
N TYR A 379 20.84 -3.31 -9.70
CA TYR A 379 20.51 -1.90 -9.85
C TYR A 379 19.19 -1.57 -9.15
N SER A 380 19.10 -0.35 -8.63
CA SER A 380 17.89 0.17 -7.98
C SER A 380 17.48 1.53 -8.54
N SER A 381 16.20 1.85 -8.40
CA SER A 381 15.65 3.17 -8.71
C SER A 381 14.48 3.48 -7.79
N ALA A 382 14.13 4.76 -7.67
CA ALA A 382 12.98 5.24 -6.92
C ALA A 382 12.05 6.04 -7.84
N ILE A 383 10.75 5.74 -7.77
CA ILE A 383 9.70 6.51 -8.42
C ILE A 383 8.91 7.17 -7.31
N TYR A 384 8.93 8.50 -7.27
CA TYR A 384 8.20 9.28 -6.27
C TYR A 384 6.83 9.65 -6.83
N CYS A 385 5.79 9.42 -6.05
CA CYS A 385 4.42 9.73 -6.39
C CYS A 385 3.93 10.89 -5.51
N PHE A 386 3.32 11.90 -6.12
CA PHE A 386 2.88 13.10 -5.43
C PHE A 386 1.38 13.27 -5.60
N VAL A 387 0.72 13.67 -4.51
CA VAL A 387 -0.70 14.05 -4.50
C VAL A 387 -0.77 15.56 -4.31
N THR A 388 -1.51 16.24 -5.17
CA THR A 388 -1.75 17.68 -5.07
C THR A 388 -3.24 17.99 -5.16
N THR A 389 -3.63 19.15 -4.65
CA THR A 389 -4.97 19.71 -4.86
C THR A 389 -5.28 19.83 -6.35
N TYR A 390 -6.55 19.61 -6.70
CA TYR A 390 -7.07 19.82 -8.06
C TYR A 390 -7.24 21.30 -8.39
#